data_AF-A0A9W8QFB4-F1
#
_entry.id   AF-A0A9W8QFB4-F1
#
_cell.length_a   1.000
_cell.length_b   1.000
_cell.length_c   1.000
_cell.angle_alpha   90.00
_cell.angle_beta   90.00
_cell.angle_gamma   90.00
#
_symmetry.space_group_name_H-M   'P 1'
#
loop_
_entity.id
_entity.type
_entity.pdbx_description
1 polymer ?
#
loop_
_entity_poly.entity_id
_entity_poly.type
_entity_poly.pdbx_seq_one_letter_code
_entity_poly.pdbx_strand_id
1 'polypeptide(L)'
;MVSALASLTTFGWVTSLSLVLLVMAHFIGSGAAADRPGAFVWRAAGDDPDLSKAVGELLESSARNFTVKYVASEDITPSSLQTVQLFAFPGGPDVDDAWAELEPVADYIRDFVANGGHYLGFCLGAYMAGDSPGLALLPGDTEISAESDEKDAQVKDDRDTVIQVNWAFSSGANAGQTAMNRWIYFQEGSLVKNFVENCTNHVLARYSTTGHVAATLNKYGKGWVGTTGPHPEANQLWFNSMKLKAPNGFQFEIGHDLIEATMSGGKNVKRMPFAGQTNGNGTIGNGANGNGTKFVPSAGNKLRNPIGRLFRK
;
A
#
# COMPACT_ATOMS: atom_id res chain seq x y z
N MET A 1 57.88 -26.41 -79.97
CA MET A 1 57.63 -25.32 -80.95
C MET A 1 56.22 -24.80 -80.70
N VAL A 2 56.10 -23.49 -80.38
CA VAL A 2 54.99 -22.52 -80.57
C VAL A 2 53.54 -23.03 -80.39
N SER A 3 52.57 -22.42 -79.69
CA SER A 3 52.08 -21.03 -79.60
C SER A 3 50.80 -21.12 -78.74
N ALA A 4 50.59 -20.34 -77.67
CA ALA A 4 49.96 -19.01 -77.62
C ALA A 4 48.44 -18.99 -77.29
N LEU A 5 48.09 -18.06 -76.36
CA LEU A 5 46.92 -17.16 -76.28
C LEU A 5 45.50 -17.79 -76.29
N ALA A 6 44.44 -17.29 -75.63
CA ALA A 6 44.18 -16.27 -74.62
C ALA A 6 42.67 -16.31 -74.29
N SER A 7 42.30 -16.06 -73.01
CA SER A 7 41.02 -15.51 -72.51
C SER A 7 39.70 -16.27 -72.76
N LEU A 8 38.58 -16.08 -72.07
CA LEU A 8 38.07 -14.98 -71.22
C LEU A 8 36.96 -15.59 -70.31
N THR A 9 36.87 -15.09 -69.06
CA THR A 9 35.66 -14.90 -68.20
C THR A 9 34.65 -16.03 -67.96
N THR A 10 34.34 -16.30 -66.68
CA THR A 10 33.18 -15.68 -65.98
C THR A 10 33.27 -15.89 -64.47
N PHE A 11 32.92 -14.82 -63.76
CA PHE A 11 32.76 -14.71 -62.30
C PHE A 11 31.54 -15.52 -61.82
N GLY A 12 31.66 -16.16 -60.66
CA GLY A 12 30.55 -16.73 -59.91
C GLY A 12 31.00 -17.07 -58.49
N TRP A 13 30.79 -16.15 -57.55
CA TRP A 13 31.04 -16.34 -56.13
C TRP A 13 29.94 -17.22 -55.52
N VAL A 14 30.32 -18.28 -54.80
CA VAL A 14 29.51 -18.82 -53.71
C VAL A 14 30.44 -19.07 -52.52
N THR A 15 30.18 -18.31 -51.48
CA THR A 15 30.90 -18.21 -50.21
C THR A 15 30.78 -19.48 -49.38
N SER A 16 31.91 -19.89 -48.80
CA SER A 16 32.07 -20.99 -47.85
C SER A 16 31.12 -20.88 -46.64
N LEU A 17 30.46 -21.99 -46.33
CA LEU A 17 29.65 -22.19 -45.14
C LEU A 17 30.58 -22.47 -43.95
N SER A 18 30.85 -21.47 -43.11
CA SER A 18 31.52 -21.68 -41.82
C SER A 18 30.49 -22.10 -40.76
N LEU A 19 30.55 -23.37 -40.36
CA LEU A 19 29.80 -23.92 -39.24
C LEU A 19 30.39 -23.38 -37.92
N VAL A 20 29.76 -22.36 -37.33
CA VAL A 20 30.07 -21.91 -35.96
C VAL A 20 29.28 -22.78 -34.99
N LEU A 21 29.97 -23.69 -34.31
CA LEU A 21 29.42 -24.48 -33.23
C LEU A 21 29.35 -23.62 -31.96
N LEU A 22 28.17 -23.07 -31.66
CA LEU A 22 27.92 -22.29 -30.44
C LEU A 22 27.72 -23.26 -29.26
N VAL A 23 28.72 -23.41 -28.40
CA VAL A 23 28.57 -24.12 -27.11
C VAL A 23 27.84 -23.19 -26.15
N MET A 24 26.52 -23.32 -26.08
CA MET A 24 25.72 -22.67 -25.04
C MET A 24 25.84 -23.46 -23.74
N ALA A 25 26.82 -23.08 -22.92
CA ALA A 25 26.88 -23.48 -21.52
C ALA A 25 25.65 -22.90 -20.80
N HIS A 26 24.66 -23.75 -20.55
CA HIS A 26 23.54 -23.41 -19.70
C HIS A 26 24.06 -23.34 -18.26
N PHE A 27 24.34 -22.14 -17.78
CA PHE A 27 24.35 -21.88 -16.34
C PHE A 27 22.91 -22.02 -15.86
N ILE A 28 22.53 -23.22 -15.45
CA ILE A 28 21.43 -23.39 -14.50
C ILE A 28 21.98 -22.86 -13.18
N GLY A 29 21.88 -21.54 -13.00
CA GLY A 29 22.02 -20.95 -11.69
C GLY A 29 20.91 -21.53 -10.83
N SER A 30 21.26 -22.44 -9.94
CA SER A 30 20.45 -22.72 -8.76
C SER A 30 20.26 -21.38 -8.05
N GLY A 31 19.13 -20.72 -8.29
CA GLY A 31 18.78 -19.51 -7.57
C GLY A 31 18.82 -19.86 -6.09
N ALA A 32 19.80 -19.32 -5.36
CA ALA A 32 19.67 -19.21 -3.92
C ALA A 32 18.29 -18.59 -3.70
N ALA A 33 17.40 -19.28 -2.98
CA ALA A 33 16.13 -18.70 -2.59
C ALA A 33 16.48 -17.37 -1.92
N ALA A 34 16.21 -16.26 -2.60
CA ALA A 34 16.41 -14.94 -2.04
C ALA A 34 15.63 -14.94 -0.73
N ASP A 35 16.28 -14.59 0.38
CA ASP A 35 15.64 -14.61 1.69
C ASP A 35 14.48 -13.61 1.67
N ARG A 36 13.27 -14.14 1.50
CA ARG A 36 12.04 -13.37 1.31
C ARG A 36 11.69 -12.73 2.66
N PRO A 37 11.41 -11.42 2.73
CA PRO A 37 11.06 -10.79 3.99
C PRO A 37 9.81 -11.45 4.58
N GLY A 38 9.85 -11.75 5.87
CA GLY A 38 8.68 -12.25 6.60
C GLY A 38 7.69 -11.12 6.87
N ALA A 39 6.39 -11.42 6.78
CA ALA A 39 5.31 -10.55 7.21
C ALA A 39 4.31 -11.31 8.08
N PHE A 40 3.88 -10.66 9.14
CA PHE A 40 2.69 -11.06 9.90
C PHE A 40 1.48 -10.33 9.34
N VAL A 41 0.38 -11.06 9.12
CA VAL A 41 -0.92 -10.49 8.76
C VAL A 41 -1.89 -10.84 9.87
N TRP A 42 -2.45 -9.82 10.52
CA TRP A 42 -3.43 -9.99 11.57
C TRP A 42 -4.67 -10.72 11.04
N ARG A 43 -5.18 -11.67 11.82
CA ARG A 43 -6.42 -12.39 11.57
C ARG A 43 -7.06 -12.74 12.90
N ALA A 44 -8.01 -11.93 13.32
CA ALA A 44 -8.71 -12.13 14.58
C ALA A 44 -9.56 -13.41 14.59
N ALA A 45 -9.80 -13.94 15.78
CA ALA A 45 -10.65 -15.11 15.95
C ALA A 45 -12.12 -14.78 15.63
N GLY A 46 -12.62 -15.30 14.50
CA GLY A 46 -14.00 -15.06 14.06
C GLY A 46 -14.15 -14.04 12.93
N ASP A 47 -13.04 -13.42 12.52
CA ASP A 47 -13.00 -12.64 11.28
C ASP A 47 -13.21 -13.55 10.05
N ASP A 48 -13.73 -12.94 8.99
CA ASP A 48 -13.73 -13.56 7.68
C ASP A 48 -12.28 -13.72 7.17
N PRO A 49 -11.82 -14.96 6.93
CA PRO A 49 -10.45 -15.20 6.50
C PRO A 49 -10.11 -14.56 5.15
N ASP A 50 -11.10 -14.23 4.31
CA ASP A 50 -10.85 -13.60 3.01
C ASP A 50 -10.29 -12.18 3.13
N LEU A 51 -10.53 -11.47 4.25
CA LEU A 51 -9.97 -10.14 4.53
C LEU A 51 -8.46 -10.21 4.68
N SER A 52 -7.98 -11.02 5.63
CA SER A 52 -6.55 -11.23 5.84
C SER A 52 -5.91 -11.86 4.61
N LYS A 53 -6.60 -12.81 3.96
CA LYS A 53 -6.09 -13.50 2.77
C LYS A 53 -5.83 -12.54 1.61
N ALA A 54 -6.70 -11.56 1.37
CA ALA A 54 -6.48 -10.55 0.33
C ALA A 54 -5.20 -9.73 0.59
N VAL A 55 -4.96 -9.32 1.84
CA VAL A 55 -3.71 -8.64 2.23
C VAL A 55 -2.50 -9.55 2.07
N GLY A 56 -2.61 -10.82 2.48
CA GLY A 56 -1.55 -11.81 2.29
C GLY A 56 -1.18 -12.02 0.82
N GLU A 57 -2.17 -12.20 -0.06
CA GLU A 57 -1.98 -12.33 -1.50
C GLU A 57 -1.34 -11.06 -2.12
N LEU A 58 -1.73 -9.87 -1.64
CA LEU A 58 -1.12 -8.61 -2.06
C LEU A 58 0.37 -8.54 -1.67
N LEU A 59 0.71 -8.96 -0.45
CA LEU A 59 2.10 -9.02 0.03
C LEU A 59 2.94 -10.05 -0.72
N GLU A 60 2.39 -11.24 -0.96
CA GLU A 60 3.05 -12.32 -1.71
C GLU A 60 3.26 -11.95 -3.17
N SER A 61 2.34 -11.21 -3.79
CA SER A 61 2.46 -10.76 -5.18
C SER A 61 3.29 -9.48 -5.38
N SER A 62 3.71 -8.82 -4.29
CA SER A 62 4.54 -7.63 -4.36
C SER A 62 5.96 -7.93 -4.89
N ALA A 63 6.70 -6.89 -5.27
CA ALA A 63 8.10 -7.02 -5.72
C ALA A 63 9.01 -7.68 -4.66
N ARG A 64 8.68 -7.51 -3.38
CA ARG A 64 9.37 -8.14 -2.24
C ARG A 64 9.00 -9.59 -2.04
N ASN A 65 7.86 -10.03 -2.56
CA ASN A 65 7.44 -11.42 -2.55
C ASN A 65 7.48 -11.96 -1.11
N PHE A 66 6.69 -11.41 -0.19
CA PHE A 66 6.81 -11.73 1.24
C PHE A 66 6.55 -13.20 1.55
N THR A 67 7.08 -13.68 2.68
CA THR A 67 6.63 -14.91 3.33
C THR A 67 5.60 -14.54 4.39
N VAL A 68 4.33 -14.84 4.14
CA VAL A 68 3.21 -14.42 5.01
C VAL A 68 2.90 -15.48 6.06
N LYS A 69 2.77 -15.05 7.33
CA LYS A 69 2.12 -15.83 8.39
C LYS A 69 0.90 -15.05 8.91
N TYR A 70 -0.25 -15.71 8.92
CA TYR A 70 -1.44 -15.19 9.56
C TYR A 70 -1.36 -15.41 11.08
N VAL A 71 -1.62 -14.37 11.86
CA VAL A 71 -1.41 -14.36 13.31
C VAL A 71 -2.58 -13.73 14.05
N ALA A 72 -2.82 -14.18 15.27
CA ALA A 72 -3.72 -13.57 16.24
C ALA A 72 -2.94 -13.18 17.50
N SER A 73 -3.63 -12.64 18.52
CA SER A 73 -3.01 -12.13 19.75
C SER A 73 -1.99 -13.12 20.38
N GLU A 74 -2.31 -14.40 20.42
CA GLU A 74 -1.51 -15.47 21.03
C GLU A 74 -0.20 -15.78 20.29
N ASP A 75 -0.10 -15.41 19.01
CA ASP A 75 1.11 -15.55 18.21
C ASP A 75 2.09 -14.39 18.44
N ILE A 76 1.61 -13.26 18.97
CA ILE A 76 2.38 -12.01 19.07
C ILE A 76 3.17 -11.97 20.37
N THR A 77 4.48 -12.15 20.22
CA THR A 77 5.49 -12.00 21.26
C THR A 77 6.67 -11.16 20.74
N PRO A 78 7.48 -10.53 21.61
CA PRO A 78 8.67 -9.81 21.17
C PRO A 78 9.63 -10.66 20.32
N SER A 79 9.78 -11.95 20.64
CA SER A 79 10.64 -12.86 19.87
C SER A 79 10.03 -13.24 18.53
N SER A 80 8.72 -13.45 18.45
CA SER A 80 8.05 -13.72 17.17
C SER A 80 8.16 -12.54 16.19
N LEU A 81 8.02 -11.31 16.68
CA LEU A 81 8.09 -10.10 15.85
C LEU A 81 9.49 -9.85 15.29
N GLN A 82 10.55 -10.33 15.96
CA GLN A 82 11.92 -10.27 15.43
C GLN A 82 12.14 -11.16 14.19
N THR A 83 11.21 -12.08 13.89
CA THR A 83 11.31 -12.97 12.73
C THR A 83 10.75 -12.37 11.44
N VAL A 84 10.09 -11.22 11.53
CA VAL A 84 9.43 -10.54 10.40
C VAL A 84 9.90 -9.10 10.27
N GLN A 85 9.67 -8.50 9.11
CA GLN A 85 9.96 -7.09 8.85
C GLN A 85 8.71 -6.23 8.83
N LEU A 86 7.53 -6.86 8.69
CA LEU A 86 6.26 -6.18 8.53
C LEU A 86 5.17 -6.84 9.38
N PHE A 87 4.39 -6.00 10.04
CA PHE A 87 3.11 -6.37 10.64
C PHE A 87 2.00 -5.63 9.87
N ALA A 88 1.10 -6.38 9.24
CA ALA A 88 -0.01 -5.86 8.45
C ALA A 88 -1.34 -6.14 9.13
N PHE A 89 -2.21 -5.13 9.19
CA PHE A 89 -3.53 -5.20 9.77
C PHE A 89 -4.59 -4.96 8.67
N PRO A 90 -5.46 -5.94 8.37
CA PRO A 90 -6.45 -5.84 7.30
C PRO A 90 -7.64 -4.96 7.69
N GLY A 91 -8.65 -4.87 6.81
CA GLY A 91 -9.97 -4.37 7.19
C GLY A 91 -10.68 -5.30 8.18
N GLY A 92 -11.70 -4.79 8.86
CA GLY A 92 -12.52 -5.55 9.81
C GLY A 92 -13.76 -4.76 10.23
N PRO A 93 -14.67 -5.39 11.00
CA PRO A 93 -16.02 -4.89 11.21
C PRO A 93 -16.18 -3.83 12.32
N ASP A 94 -15.30 -3.77 13.31
CA ASP A 94 -15.47 -2.86 14.45
C ASP A 94 -14.12 -2.57 15.11
N VAL A 95 -13.87 -1.30 15.42
CA VAL A 95 -12.60 -0.84 16.01
C VAL A 95 -12.49 -1.17 17.49
N ASP A 96 -13.59 -1.13 18.23
CA ASP A 96 -13.58 -1.43 19.66
C ASP A 96 -13.35 -2.93 19.88
N ASP A 97 -14.03 -3.78 19.10
CA ASP A 97 -13.86 -5.24 19.17
C ASP A 97 -12.43 -5.65 18.75
N ALA A 98 -11.92 -5.10 17.64
CA ALA A 98 -10.56 -5.38 17.20
C ALA A 98 -9.50 -4.86 18.17
N TRP A 99 -9.74 -3.71 18.81
CA TRP A 99 -8.85 -3.20 19.85
C TRP A 99 -8.85 -4.11 21.07
N ALA A 100 -10.01 -4.59 21.53
CA ALA A 100 -10.09 -5.48 22.68
C ALA A 100 -9.26 -6.77 22.50
N GLU A 101 -9.13 -7.26 21.27
CA GLU A 101 -8.29 -8.43 20.95
C GLU A 101 -6.80 -8.07 20.79
N LEU A 102 -6.48 -6.90 20.23
CA LEU A 102 -5.11 -6.46 19.97
C LEU A 102 -4.42 -5.85 21.20
N GLU A 103 -5.16 -5.15 22.06
CA GLU A 103 -4.67 -4.38 23.21
C GLU A 103 -3.67 -5.16 24.08
N PRO A 104 -3.88 -6.46 24.41
CA PRO A 104 -2.94 -7.22 25.23
C PRO A 104 -1.52 -7.32 24.68
N VAL A 105 -1.35 -7.13 23.36
CA VAL A 105 -0.05 -7.23 22.66
C VAL A 105 0.35 -5.92 21.98
N ALA A 106 -0.37 -4.82 22.20
CA ALA A 106 -0.15 -3.53 21.56
C ALA A 106 1.27 -2.98 21.80
N ASP A 107 1.81 -3.12 23.02
CA ASP A 107 3.17 -2.67 23.36
C ASP A 107 4.24 -3.41 22.55
N TYR A 108 4.06 -4.71 22.30
CA TYR A 108 5.01 -5.47 21.49
C TYR A 108 5.04 -5.00 20.05
N ILE A 109 3.88 -4.65 19.49
CA ILE A 109 3.75 -4.11 18.14
C ILE A 109 4.37 -2.71 18.07
N ARG A 110 4.07 -1.83 19.03
CA ARG A 110 4.70 -0.50 19.13
C ARG A 110 6.22 -0.61 19.19
N ASP A 111 6.75 -1.47 20.06
CA ASP A 111 8.18 -1.68 20.22
C ASP A 111 8.82 -2.24 18.95
N PHE A 112 8.16 -3.19 18.28
CA PHE A 112 8.60 -3.73 17.01
C PHE A 112 8.76 -2.63 15.96
N VAL A 113 7.74 -1.77 15.78
CA VAL A 113 7.80 -0.67 14.81
C VAL A 113 8.87 0.35 15.24
N ALA A 114 8.88 0.75 16.52
CA ALA A 114 9.86 1.71 17.04
C ALA A 114 11.31 1.24 16.81
N ASN A 115 11.57 -0.07 16.82
CA ASN A 115 12.90 -0.64 16.64
C ASN A 115 13.27 -0.98 15.19
N GLY A 116 12.41 -0.68 14.21
CA GLY A 116 12.73 -0.80 12.78
C GLY A 116 11.83 -1.75 12.01
N GLY A 117 10.90 -2.43 12.67
CA GLY A 117 9.80 -3.10 12.02
C GLY A 117 8.86 -2.10 11.33
N HIS A 118 8.01 -2.60 10.45
CA HIS A 118 7.05 -1.77 9.72
C HIS A 118 5.61 -2.15 10.06
N TYR A 119 4.71 -1.18 9.98
CA TYR A 119 3.27 -1.36 10.10
C TYR A 119 2.59 -1.03 8.79
N LEU A 120 1.60 -1.84 8.39
CA LEU A 120 0.78 -1.61 7.21
C LEU A 120 -0.70 -1.82 7.53
N GLY A 121 -1.50 -0.75 7.48
CA GLY A 121 -2.92 -0.78 7.84
C GLY A 121 -3.85 -0.52 6.66
N PHE A 122 -4.85 -1.38 6.47
CA PHE A 122 -5.90 -1.23 5.46
C PHE A 122 -7.26 -1.02 6.14
N CYS A 123 -8.01 0.02 5.77
CA CYS A 123 -9.33 0.33 6.33
C CYS A 123 -9.31 0.30 7.88
N LEU A 124 -9.86 -0.73 8.54
CA LEU A 124 -9.76 -0.92 10.00
C LEU A 124 -8.32 -0.86 10.52
N GLY A 125 -7.38 -1.46 9.80
CA GLY A 125 -5.96 -1.36 10.13
C GLY A 125 -5.41 0.06 10.05
N ALA A 126 -6.00 0.96 9.26
CA ALA A 126 -5.65 2.38 9.30
C ALA A 126 -6.18 3.05 10.57
N TYR A 127 -7.44 2.80 10.98
CA TYR A 127 -7.96 3.25 12.27
C TYR A 127 -7.11 2.76 13.44
N MET A 128 -6.71 1.49 13.41
CA MET A 128 -5.88 0.86 14.45
C MET A 128 -4.50 1.51 14.60
N ALA A 129 -4.00 2.22 13.59
CA ALA A 129 -2.76 3.00 13.69
C ALA A 129 -2.94 4.31 14.49
N GLY A 130 -4.19 4.78 14.68
CA GLY A 130 -4.56 5.95 15.45
C GLY A 130 -4.36 5.78 16.96
N ASP A 131 -4.72 6.79 17.75
CA ASP A 131 -4.38 6.87 19.17
C ASP A 131 -5.46 6.34 20.14
N SER A 132 -6.75 6.44 19.80
CA SER A 132 -7.84 6.13 20.74
C SER A 132 -9.14 5.63 20.07
N PRO A 133 -9.46 4.33 20.17
CA PRO A 133 -8.54 3.24 20.51
C PRO A 133 -7.53 2.98 19.39
N GLY A 134 -6.32 2.55 19.73
CA GLY A 134 -5.32 2.16 18.73
C GLY A 134 -3.88 2.15 19.22
N LEU A 135 -2.97 1.89 18.29
CA LEU A 135 -1.54 1.69 18.54
C LEU A 135 -0.76 3.01 18.73
N ALA A 136 -1.38 4.17 18.48
CA ALA A 136 -0.76 5.49 18.51
C ALA A 136 0.52 5.57 17.65
N LEU A 137 0.44 5.04 16.42
CA LEU A 137 1.54 4.97 15.45
C LEU A 137 1.59 6.18 14.51
N LEU A 138 0.48 6.93 14.40
CA LEU A 138 0.42 8.17 13.63
C LEU A 138 0.99 9.37 14.42
N PRO A 139 1.36 10.47 13.74
CA PRO A 139 1.80 11.69 14.42
C PRO A 139 0.74 12.22 15.40
N GLY A 140 1.16 12.71 16.58
CA GLY A 140 0.28 12.84 17.76
C GLY A 140 -0.96 13.74 17.67
N ASP A 141 -1.05 14.68 16.72
CA ASP A 141 -2.26 15.51 16.53
C ASP A 141 -3.20 14.97 15.43
N THR A 142 -2.88 13.77 14.89
CA THR A 142 -3.61 13.16 13.79
C THR A 142 -4.93 12.57 14.28
N GLU A 143 -6.02 12.86 13.58
CA GLU A 143 -7.31 12.22 13.82
C GLU A 143 -7.65 11.30 12.66
N ILE A 144 -8.36 10.20 12.95
CA ILE A 144 -8.86 9.27 11.95
C ILE A 144 -10.37 9.18 12.09
N SER A 145 -11.10 9.32 10.97
CA SER A 145 -12.56 9.20 10.91
C SER A 145 -12.98 8.57 9.60
N ALA A 146 -14.25 8.17 9.47
CA ALA A 146 -14.77 7.63 8.21
C ALA A 146 -14.91 8.74 7.16
N GLU A 147 -14.45 8.49 5.92
CA GLU A 147 -14.70 9.41 4.80
C GLU A 147 -16.19 9.63 4.61
N SER A 148 -17.03 8.62 4.84
CA SER A 148 -18.48 8.71 4.71
C SER A 148 -19.15 9.70 5.67
N ASP A 149 -18.51 10.00 6.80
CA ASP A 149 -19.04 10.95 7.80
C ASP A 149 -18.83 12.41 7.38
N GLU A 150 -17.96 12.67 6.41
CA GLU A 150 -17.69 14.04 5.97
C GLU A 150 -18.82 14.61 5.13
N LYS A 151 -19.13 15.90 5.35
CA LYS A 151 -20.23 16.60 4.68
C LYS A 151 -20.13 16.59 3.15
N ASP A 152 -18.93 16.52 2.59
CA ASP A 152 -18.61 16.60 1.15
C ASP A 152 -18.08 15.30 0.55
N ALA A 153 -18.00 14.22 1.36
CA ALA A 153 -17.67 12.88 0.91
C ALA A 153 -18.44 12.43 -0.36
N GLN A 154 -17.74 11.72 -1.25
CA GLN A 154 -18.31 11.15 -2.47
C GLN A 154 -19.30 10.01 -2.18
N VAL A 155 -19.01 9.22 -1.15
CA VAL A 155 -19.83 8.10 -0.66
C VAL A 155 -20.29 8.49 0.74
N LYS A 156 -21.57 8.29 1.06
CA LYS A 156 -22.23 8.78 2.29
C LYS A 156 -22.67 7.67 3.24
N ASP A 157 -22.29 6.45 2.93
CA ASP A 157 -22.72 5.23 3.61
C ASP A 157 -21.57 4.21 3.65
N ASP A 158 -21.80 3.12 4.38
CA ASP A 158 -20.87 2.03 4.65
C ASP A 158 -20.93 0.89 3.63
N ARG A 159 -21.70 1.07 2.55
CA ARG A 159 -21.91 0.03 1.54
C ARG A 159 -20.64 -0.23 0.74
N ASP A 160 -20.50 -1.47 0.28
CA ASP A 160 -19.50 -1.83 -0.71
C ASP A 160 -19.69 -1.04 -2.01
N THR A 161 -18.63 -0.36 -2.44
CA THR A 161 -18.65 0.46 -3.65
C THR A 161 -17.23 0.66 -4.17
N VAL A 162 -17.10 1.52 -5.17
CA VAL A 162 -15.82 2.13 -5.54
C VAL A 162 -15.83 3.63 -5.24
N ILE A 163 -14.67 4.18 -4.92
CA ILE A 163 -14.43 5.62 -4.72
C ILE A 163 -13.24 6.07 -5.57
N GLN A 164 -13.14 7.36 -5.87
CA GLN A 164 -11.99 7.89 -6.61
C GLN A 164 -10.91 8.40 -5.68
N VAL A 165 -9.66 8.02 -5.98
CA VAL A 165 -8.46 8.56 -5.34
C VAL A 165 -7.49 9.16 -6.35
N ASN A 166 -6.78 10.19 -5.90
CA ASN A 166 -5.53 10.62 -6.51
C ASN A 166 -4.41 9.94 -5.73
N TRP A 167 -3.52 9.23 -6.41
CA TRP A 167 -2.43 8.46 -5.80
C TRP A 167 -1.07 8.91 -6.32
N ALA A 168 -0.16 9.28 -5.41
CA ALA A 168 1.21 9.65 -5.72
C ALA A 168 2.12 8.42 -5.62
N PHE A 169 2.45 7.83 -6.76
CA PHE A 169 3.31 6.65 -6.82
C PHE A 169 4.73 6.98 -6.38
N SER A 170 5.28 6.15 -5.50
CA SER A 170 6.66 6.25 -5.03
C SER A 170 7.58 5.20 -5.66
N SER A 171 7.01 4.16 -6.27
CA SER A 171 7.73 2.98 -6.72
C SER A 171 7.17 2.46 -8.06
N GLY A 172 7.81 1.41 -8.58
CA GLY A 172 7.44 0.79 -9.84
C GLY A 172 7.58 1.71 -11.05
N ALA A 173 6.92 1.34 -12.16
CA ALA A 173 6.98 2.09 -13.42
C ALA A 173 6.38 3.51 -13.33
N ASN A 174 5.53 3.75 -12.33
CA ASN A 174 4.84 5.03 -12.11
C ASN A 174 5.55 5.91 -11.07
N ALA A 175 6.72 5.51 -10.55
CA ALA A 175 7.41 6.25 -9.50
C ALA A 175 7.57 7.73 -9.83
N GLY A 176 7.14 8.58 -8.89
CA GLY A 176 7.17 10.04 -9.01
C GLY A 176 6.06 10.64 -9.87
N GLN A 177 5.07 9.86 -10.30
CA GLN A 177 3.87 10.31 -11.00
C GLN A 177 2.65 10.28 -10.06
N THR A 178 1.65 11.11 -10.35
CA THR A 178 0.35 11.07 -9.67
C THR A 178 -0.71 10.54 -10.62
N ALA A 179 -1.31 9.40 -10.29
CA ALA A 179 -2.48 8.91 -10.99
C ALA A 179 -3.72 9.61 -10.43
N MET A 180 -4.47 10.26 -11.30
CA MET A 180 -5.67 11.01 -10.92
C MET A 180 -6.93 10.16 -11.08
N ASN A 181 -7.91 10.37 -10.21
CA ASN A 181 -9.27 9.85 -10.32
C ASN A 181 -9.36 8.32 -10.51
N ARG A 182 -8.45 7.57 -9.87
CA ARG A 182 -8.41 6.10 -9.92
C ARG A 182 -9.56 5.53 -9.09
N TRP A 183 -10.39 4.70 -9.71
CA TRP A 183 -11.44 3.96 -9.02
C TRP A 183 -10.84 2.78 -8.25
N ILE A 184 -11.05 2.77 -6.94
CA ILE A 184 -10.59 1.75 -5.99
C ILE A 184 -11.76 1.25 -5.16
N TYR A 185 -11.73 -0.01 -4.70
CA TYR A 185 -12.75 -0.56 -3.82
C TYR A 185 -12.82 0.23 -2.51
N PHE A 186 -14.03 0.47 -2.03
CA PHE A 186 -14.29 1.28 -0.85
C PHE A 186 -15.46 0.72 -0.04
N GLN A 187 -15.25 0.63 1.27
CA GLN A 187 -16.25 0.30 2.26
C GLN A 187 -15.87 1.03 3.56
N GLU A 188 -16.55 2.15 3.84
CA GLU A 188 -16.30 2.97 5.06
C GLU A 188 -14.82 3.35 5.30
N GLY A 189 -14.05 3.51 4.22
CA GLY A 189 -12.60 3.73 4.33
C GLY A 189 -12.26 4.98 5.16
N SER A 190 -11.21 4.86 5.97
CA SER A 190 -10.75 5.95 6.83
C SER A 190 -10.27 7.15 6.02
N LEU A 191 -10.37 8.33 6.61
CA LEU A 191 -9.63 9.53 6.23
C LEU A 191 -8.77 9.98 7.40
N VAL A 192 -7.68 10.69 7.09
CA VAL A 192 -6.77 11.24 8.10
C VAL A 192 -6.84 12.76 8.15
N LYS A 193 -7.14 13.34 9.31
CA LYS A 193 -7.14 14.80 9.56
C LYS A 193 -5.89 15.23 10.30
N ASN A 194 -5.57 16.52 10.18
CA ASN A 194 -4.43 17.15 10.87
C ASN A 194 -3.06 16.50 10.57
N PHE A 195 -2.95 15.70 9.49
CA PHE A 195 -1.70 15.07 9.11
C PHE A 195 -0.75 16.08 8.44
N VAL A 196 0.32 16.44 9.15
CA VAL A 196 1.30 17.41 8.67
C VAL A 196 2.47 16.72 7.95
N GLU A 197 2.61 16.99 6.65
CA GLU A 197 3.71 16.47 5.84
C GLU A 197 5.06 17.14 6.18
N ASN A 198 6.11 16.34 6.28
CA ASN A 198 7.49 16.77 6.52
C ASN A 198 8.48 15.81 5.83
N CYS A 199 9.72 15.68 6.31
CA CYS A 199 10.71 14.77 5.73
C CYS A 199 10.49 13.29 6.07
N THR A 200 9.59 13.00 7.02
CA THR A 200 9.28 11.64 7.51
C THR A 200 7.78 11.35 7.53
N ASN A 201 6.94 12.30 7.14
CA ASN A 201 5.48 12.19 7.08
C ASN A 201 5.04 12.61 5.67
N HIS A 202 4.34 11.74 4.97
CA HIS A 202 3.97 11.93 3.58
C HIS A 202 2.51 11.54 3.34
N VAL A 203 1.83 12.30 2.48
CA VAL A 203 0.51 11.92 1.96
C VAL A 203 0.71 11.16 0.65
N LEU A 204 0.31 9.89 0.64
CA LEU A 204 0.38 9.03 -0.55
C LEU A 204 -0.87 9.16 -1.42
N ALA A 205 -2.03 9.39 -0.80
CA ALA A 205 -3.29 9.47 -1.51
C ALA A 205 -4.25 10.50 -0.92
N ARG A 206 -5.08 11.05 -1.80
CA ARG A 206 -6.24 11.86 -1.42
C ARG A 206 -7.49 11.35 -2.11
N TYR A 207 -8.62 11.37 -1.42
CA TYR A 207 -9.92 11.18 -2.05
C TYR A 207 -10.12 12.28 -3.10
N SER A 208 -10.39 11.89 -4.35
CA SER A 208 -10.33 12.83 -5.48
C SER A 208 -11.35 13.98 -5.37
N THR A 209 -12.51 13.68 -4.78
CA THR A 209 -13.63 14.64 -4.66
C THR A 209 -13.39 15.67 -3.56
N THR A 210 -12.94 15.21 -2.38
CA THR A 210 -12.82 16.04 -1.18
C THR A 210 -11.42 16.59 -0.96
N GLY A 211 -10.40 15.93 -1.52
CA GLY A 211 -9.00 16.21 -1.21
C GLY A 211 -8.56 15.72 0.17
N HIS A 212 -9.44 15.06 0.93
CA HIS A 212 -9.12 14.45 2.22
C HIS A 212 -8.03 13.38 2.07
N VAL A 213 -7.21 13.21 3.11
CA VAL A 213 -6.08 12.27 3.08
C VAL A 213 -6.62 10.85 3.18
N ALA A 214 -6.39 10.05 2.13
CA ALA A 214 -6.87 8.67 2.01
C ALA A 214 -5.77 7.63 2.30
N ALA A 215 -4.49 8.02 2.24
CA ALA A 215 -3.37 7.17 2.58
C ALA A 215 -2.18 7.99 3.07
N THR A 216 -1.53 7.51 4.11
CA THR A 216 -0.35 8.15 4.73
C THR A 216 0.84 7.21 4.78
N LEU A 217 2.01 7.82 4.87
CA LEU A 217 3.24 7.17 5.26
C LEU A 217 3.93 8.04 6.30
N ASN A 218 4.20 7.50 7.50
CA ASN A 218 5.00 8.21 8.49
C ASN A 218 6.05 7.32 9.13
N LYS A 219 7.06 7.96 9.70
CA LYS A 219 8.06 7.28 10.54
C LYS A 219 7.54 7.14 11.98
N TYR A 220 7.86 6.01 12.61
CA TYR A 220 7.64 5.76 14.04
C TYR A 220 8.87 5.09 14.62
N GLY A 221 9.62 5.81 15.48
CA GLY A 221 10.96 5.39 15.89
C GLY A 221 11.88 5.19 14.68
N LYS A 222 12.38 3.96 14.50
CA LYS A 222 13.19 3.55 13.34
C LYS A 222 12.36 2.95 12.21
N GLY A 223 11.13 2.53 12.49
CA GLY A 223 10.21 1.90 11.56
C GLY A 223 9.37 2.90 10.77
N TRP A 224 8.49 2.34 9.94
CA TRP A 224 7.58 3.08 9.07
C TRP A 224 6.18 2.50 9.11
N VAL A 225 5.20 3.39 8.99
CA VAL A 225 3.78 3.13 9.15
C VAL A 225 3.11 3.59 7.85
N GLY A 226 2.62 2.65 7.06
CA GLY A 226 1.80 2.91 5.89
C GLY A 226 0.33 2.65 6.22
N THR A 227 -0.56 3.56 5.85
CA THR A 227 -2.00 3.35 6.03
C THR A 227 -2.78 3.72 4.78
N THR A 228 -3.91 3.06 4.56
CA THR A 228 -4.87 3.43 3.51
C THR A 228 -6.30 3.16 3.94
N GLY A 229 -7.21 4.08 3.63
CA GLY A 229 -8.64 3.92 3.86
C GLY A 229 -9.31 2.98 2.85
N PRO A 230 -9.13 3.18 1.53
CA PRO A 230 -9.65 2.28 0.51
C PRO A 230 -8.94 0.92 0.48
N HIS A 231 -9.47 -0.01 -0.32
CA HIS A 231 -8.99 -1.39 -0.39
C HIS A 231 -8.27 -1.73 -1.71
N PRO A 232 -6.97 -1.42 -1.86
CA PRO A 232 -6.21 -1.84 -3.03
C PRO A 232 -5.95 -3.35 -3.08
N GLU A 233 -6.15 -4.07 -1.98
CA GLU A 233 -6.11 -5.53 -1.86
C GLU A 233 -7.37 -6.22 -2.41
N ALA A 234 -8.46 -5.48 -2.64
CA ALA A 234 -9.73 -6.04 -3.09
C ALA A 234 -9.59 -6.76 -4.44
N ASN A 235 -9.79 -8.08 -4.41
CA ASN A 235 -9.62 -8.95 -5.56
C ASN A 235 -10.94 -9.20 -6.31
N GLN A 236 -10.88 -10.03 -7.35
CA GLN A 236 -12.04 -10.37 -8.19
C GLN A 236 -13.23 -10.92 -7.39
N LEU A 237 -12.99 -11.65 -6.29
CA LEU A 237 -14.04 -12.22 -5.46
C LEU A 237 -14.90 -11.12 -4.83
N TRP A 238 -14.27 -10.09 -4.27
CA TRP A 238 -14.96 -8.96 -3.62
C TRP A 238 -15.87 -8.23 -4.60
N PHE A 239 -15.34 -7.87 -5.76
CA PHE A 239 -16.12 -7.21 -6.82
C PHE A 239 -17.29 -8.08 -7.31
N ASN A 240 -17.08 -9.40 -7.46
CA ASN A 240 -18.13 -10.31 -7.90
C ASN A 240 -19.24 -10.48 -6.85
N SER A 241 -18.88 -10.64 -5.58
CA SER A 241 -19.83 -10.82 -4.47
C SER A 241 -20.79 -9.63 -4.38
N MET A 242 -20.28 -8.41 -4.61
CA MET A 242 -21.06 -7.18 -4.53
C MET A 242 -21.58 -6.68 -5.89
N LYS A 243 -21.34 -7.43 -6.97
CA LYS A 243 -21.70 -7.08 -8.36
C LYS A 243 -21.19 -5.69 -8.76
N LEU A 244 -20.03 -5.30 -8.25
CA LEU A 244 -19.37 -4.04 -8.54
C LEU A 244 -18.56 -4.15 -9.82
N LYS A 245 -18.45 -3.03 -10.53
CA LYS A 245 -17.52 -2.89 -11.66
C LYS A 245 -16.20 -2.33 -11.14
N ALA A 246 -15.10 -2.71 -11.79
CA ALA A 246 -13.77 -2.11 -11.59
C ALA A 246 -13.41 -1.27 -12.83
N PRO A 247 -13.83 0.01 -12.94
CA PRO A 247 -13.64 0.81 -14.15
C PRO A 247 -12.18 0.98 -14.57
N ASN A 248 -11.26 0.87 -13.60
CA ASN A 248 -9.82 0.98 -13.81
C ASN A 248 -9.07 -0.35 -13.59
N GLY A 249 -9.78 -1.48 -13.52
CA GLY A 249 -9.24 -2.76 -13.08
C GLY A 249 -9.01 -2.81 -11.57
N PHE A 250 -8.51 -3.94 -11.06
CA PHE A 250 -8.10 -4.07 -9.66
C PHE A 250 -6.83 -3.25 -9.43
N GLN A 251 -6.78 -2.53 -8.32
CA GLN A 251 -5.73 -1.56 -8.03
C GLN A 251 -4.56 -2.18 -7.23
N PHE A 252 -4.13 -3.39 -7.62
CA PHE A 252 -3.02 -4.06 -6.94
C PHE A 252 -1.72 -3.27 -7.04
N GLU A 253 -1.51 -2.51 -8.12
CA GLU A 253 -0.36 -1.64 -8.27
C GLU A 253 -0.31 -0.51 -7.23
N ILE A 254 -1.47 -0.01 -6.79
CA ILE A 254 -1.57 0.95 -5.69
C ILE A 254 -1.17 0.27 -4.38
N GLY A 255 -1.65 -0.95 -4.16
CA GLY A 255 -1.30 -1.74 -2.97
C GLY A 255 0.19 -2.09 -2.91
N HIS A 256 0.78 -2.51 -4.03
CA HIS A 256 2.20 -2.77 -4.15
C HIS A 256 3.04 -1.50 -3.94
N ASP A 257 2.57 -0.35 -4.43
CA ASP A 257 3.24 0.92 -4.16
C ASP A 257 3.21 1.31 -2.69
N LEU A 258 2.07 1.12 -2.00
CA LEU A 258 1.97 1.34 -0.55
C LEU A 258 2.94 0.44 0.23
N ILE A 259 3.04 -0.84 -0.15
CA ILE A 259 3.98 -1.80 0.44
C ILE A 259 5.42 -1.30 0.24
N GLU A 260 5.80 -0.94 -0.99
CA GLU A 260 7.16 -0.46 -1.27
C GLU A 260 7.47 0.89 -0.61
N ALA A 261 6.51 1.81 -0.54
CA ALA A 261 6.66 3.08 0.15
C ALA A 261 6.96 2.86 1.64
N THR A 262 6.21 1.95 2.27
CA THR A 262 6.38 1.56 3.68
C THR A 262 7.74 0.93 3.92
N MET A 263 8.12 -0.06 3.11
CA MET A 263 9.36 -0.82 3.30
C MET A 263 10.63 -0.06 2.89
N SER A 264 10.54 0.87 1.95
CA SER A 264 11.67 1.70 1.54
C SER A 264 11.88 2.91 2.44
N GLY A 265 10.91 3.20 3.31
CA GLY A 265 10.91 4.37 4.17
C GLY A 265 10.73 5.67 3.40
N GLY A 266 9.81 5.68 2.44
CA GLY A 266 9.42 6.88 1.71
C GLY A 266 10.52 7.51 0.84
N LYS A 267 11.64 6.80 0.59
CA LYS A 267 12.82 7.33 -0.15
C LYS A 267 12.48 8.01 -1.47
N ASN A 268 11.44 7.54 -2.13
CA ASN A 268 11.03 7.99 -3.46
C ASN A 268 9.66 8.71 -3.45
N VAL A 269 9.07 8.94 -2.27
CA VAL A 269 7.78 9.62 -2.16
C VAL A 269 7.97 11.09 -2.47
N LYS A 270 7.24 11.56 -3.49
CA LYS A 270 7.14 12.98 -3.82
C LYS A 270 5.88 13.54 -3.19
N ARG A 271 5.94 14.78 -2.68
CA ARG A 271 4.76 15.46 -2.16
C ARG A 271 3.69 15.56 -3.23
N MET A 272 2.48 15.13 -2.87
CA MET A 272 1.32 15.34 -3.71
C MET A 272 0.98 16.83 -3.76
N PRO A 273 0.68 17.39 -4.94
CA PRO A 273 0.16 18.76 -5.02
C PRO A 273 -1.13 18.89 -4.19
N PHE A 274 -1.27 19.98 -3.44
CA PHE A 274 -2.56 20.29 -2.82
C PHE A 274 -3.61 20.52 -3.92
N ALA A 275 -4.85 20.10 -3.67
CA ALA A 275 -5.96 20.32 -4.58
C ALA A 275 -6.07 21.82 -4.93
N GLY A 276 -5.80 22.18 -6.19
CA GLY A 276 -5.78 23.56 -6.68
C GLY A 276 -4.42 24.10 -7.17
N GLN A 277 -3.30 23.43 -6.88
CA GLN A 277 -2.02 23.75 -7.51
C GLN A 277 -1.83 22.97 -8.81
N THR A 278 -2.25 23.58 -9.92
CA THR A 278 -1.67 23.22 -11.22
C THR A 278 -0.23 23.72 -11.26
N ASN A 279 0.68 22.98 -11.89
CA ASN A 279 2.12 23.30 -11.97
C ASN A 279 2.37 24.67 -12.62
N GLY A 280 2.31 25.73 -11.81
CA GLY A 280 2.75 27.07 -12.14
C GLY A 280 4.13 27.28 -11.52
N ASN A 281 5.13 27.44 -12.38
CA ASN A 281 6.48 27.84 -11.99
C ASN A 281 6.40 29.22 -11.31
N GLY A 282 6.45 29.28 -9.98
CA GLY A 282 6.19 30.50 -9.21
C GLY A 282 6.84 30.46 -7.83
N THR A 283 7.68 31.46 -7.59
CA THR A 283 8.59 31.71 -6.46
C THR A 283 7.94 31.56 -5.07
N ILE A 284 8.64 30.90 -4.14
CA ILE A 284 8.25 30.75 -2.73
C ILE A 284 8.27 32.12 -2.04
N GLY A 285 7.10 32.59 -1.60
CA GLY A 285 6.96 33.69 -0.65
C GLY A 285 6.74 33.16 0.77
N ASN A 286 7.66 33.49 1.68
CA ASN A 286 7.51 33.27 3.13
C ASN A 286 6.33 34.10 3.66
N GLY A 287 5.44 33.47 4.45
CA GLY A 287 4.38 34.15 5.17
C GLY A 287 3.95 33.34 6.40
N ALA A 288 4.27 33.87 7.58
CA ALA A 288 4.07 33.26 8.89
C ALA A 288 2.68 33.56 9.51
N ASN A 289 2.42 32.80 10.58
CA ASN A 289 1.59 33.09 11.76
C ASN A 289 0.05 32.97 11.71
N GLY A 290 -0.45 32.12 12.61
CA GLY A 290 -1.42 32.56 13.62
C GLY A 290 -2.71 31.75 13.72
N ASN A 291 -2.79 30.90 14.75
CA ASN A 291 -3.56 31.12 15.98
C ASN A 291 -4.35 29.87 16.42
N GLY A 292 -4.14 29.48 17.68
CA GLY A 292 -4.71 28.27 18.27
C GLY A 292 -6.22 28.38 18.51
N THR A 293 -6.91 27.26 18.28
CA THR A 293 -8.28 27.03 18.75
C THR A 293 -8.33 25.76 19.59
N LYS A 294 -8.93 25.92 20.78
CA LYS A 294 -9.13 24.90 21.81
C LYS A 294 -9.81 23.64 21.28
N PHE A 295 -9.29 22.50 21.71
CA PHE A 295 -9.90 21.18 21.63
C PHE A 295 -11.29 21.16 22.28
N VAL A 296 -12.25 20.56 21.56
CA VAL A 296 -13.52 20.06 22.09
C VAL A 296 -13.48 18.53 21.84
N PRO A 297 -13.68 17.67 22.85
CA PRO A 297 -13.68 16.23 22.62
C PRO A 297 -14.91 15.86 21.79
N SER A 298 -14.71 15.25 20.61
CA SER A 298 -15.79 14.62 19.87
C SER A 298 -16.16 13.32 20.59
N ALA A 299 -17.42 13.21 20.99
CA ALA A 299 -17.98 12.01 21.58
C ALA A 299 -17.91 10.85 20.57
N GLY A 300 -17.39 9.70 21.01
CA GLY A 300 -17.29 8.49 20.22
C GLY A 300 -18.65 8.06 19.69
N ASN A 301 -18.83 8.14 18.37
CA ASN A 301 -19.84 7.38 17.67
C ASN A 301 -19.27 5.99 17.43
N LYS A 302 -20.00 4.96 17.89
CA LYS A 302 -19.70 3.56 17.60
C LYS A 302 -19.69 3.36 16.09
N LEU A 303 -18.50 3.20 15.51
CA LEU A 303 -18.28 2.85 14.12
C LEU A 303 -18.68 1.38 13.94
N ARG A 304 -19.85 1.14 13.35
CA ARG A 304 -20.31 -0.22 13.02
C ARG A 304 -20.03 -0.47 11.53
N ASN A 305 -18.95 -1.18 11.21
CA ASN A 305 -18.60 -1.53 9.84
C ASN A 305 -19.22 -2.89 9.45
N PRO A 306 -20.07 -2.98 8.41
CA PRO A 306 -20.82 -4.18 8.07
C PRO A 306 -20.03 -5.20 7.23
N ILE A 307 -18.71 -5.37 7.43
CA ILE A 307 -17.93 -6.44 6.77
C ILE A 307 -18.55 -7.83 7.05
N GLY A 308 -19.22 -7.98 8.21
CA GLY A 308 -19.95 -9.19 8.56
C GLY A 308 -21.11 -9.61 7.63
N ARG A 309 -21.39 -8.89 6.52
CA ARG A 309 -22.36 -9.29 5.49
C ARG A 309 -21.77 -10.00 4.28
N LEU A 310 -20.47 -9.87 3.99
CA LEU A 310 -19.88 -10.46 2.78
C LEU A 310 -19.98 -11.99 2.75
N PHE A 311 -20.03 -12.66 3.91
CA PHE A 311 -20.03 -14.14 3.97
C PHE A 311 -20.93 -14.77 5.03
N ARG A 312 -21.93 -14.05 5.58
CA ARG A 312 -23.04 -14.71 6.29
C ARG A 312 -23.95 -15.41 5.27
N LYS A 313 -23.63 -16.66 4.96
CA LYS A 313 -24.61 -17.67 4.54
C LYS A 313 -25.01 -18.53 5.72
#